data_AF-A0A7X8VLA8-F1
#
_entry.id   AF-A0A7X8VLA8-F1
#
_cell.length_a   1.000
_cell.length_b   1.000
_cell.length_c   1.000
_cell.angle_alpha   90.00
_cell.angle_beta   90.00
_cell.angle_gamma   90.00
#
_symmetry.space_group_name_H-M   'P 1'
#
loop_
_entity.id
_entity.type
_entity.pdbx_description
1 polymer ?
#
loop_
_entity_poly.entity_id
_entity_poly.type
_entity_poly.pdbx_seq_one_letter_code
_entity_poly.pdbx_strand_id
1 'polypeptide(L)'
;MAEQLVAERPASSSAGTQQVKHTSGTGAKSGIKSTANIILIVSLLFFFAPWVSAAVFGFTIPGNTFSFKPLLATLDSPKAMPAIIDTLLLTLASTVLMLALLVPTVVFLNLKAPSLAKVAEMFSVLPLVVPAVALVSGVSEFYRAVAPSFINSMWSLVPLYVILSMPLCYRAIDAGVKALDLKTL
;
A
#
# COMPACT_ATOMS: atom_id res chain seq x y z
N MET A 1 -14.67 52.28 -54.89
CA MET A 1 -13.64 51.85 -53.93
C MET A 1 -14.00 50.42 -53.51
N ALA A 2 -13.92 49.49 -54.45
CA ALA A 2 -12.70 48.83 -54.91
C ALA A 2 -12.62 47.45 -54.20
N GLU A 3 -13.20 46.40 -54.79
CA GLU A 3 -12.56 45.58 -55.84
C GLU A 3 -11.34 44.78 -55.41
N GLN A 4 -10.94 44.71 -54.14
CA GLN A 4 -9.90 43.78 -53.68
C GLN A 4 -10.19 43.37 -52.24
N LEU A 5 -10.85 42.24 -51.98
CA LEU A 5 -10.18 41.03 -51.49
C LEU A 5 -11.10 39.78 -51.61
N VAL A 6 -11.89 39.73 -52.69
CA VAL A 6 -12.55 38.51 -53.22
C VAL A 6 -11.54 37.71 -54.07
N ALA A 7 -10.31 37.57 -53.59
CA ALA A 7 -9.20 37.01 -54.37
C ALA A 7 -8.30 36.13 -53.51
N GLU A 8 -8.84 35.06 -52.94
CA GLU A 8 -8.06 33.85 -52.63
C GLU A 8 -9.00 32.65 -52.44
N ARG A 9 -9.66 32.26 -53.54
CA ARG A 9 -10.13 30.88 -53.73
C ARG A 9 -9.27 30.23 -54.81
N PRO A 10 -8.18 29.54 -54.45
CA PRO A 10 -7.53 28.66 -55.40
C PRO A 10 -8.40 27.41 -55.62
N ALA A 11 -8.66 27.22 -56.91
CA ALA A 11 -9.33 26.13 -57.59
C ALA A 11 -9.02 24.73 -57.06
N SER A 12 -10.04 23.87 -57.18
CA SER A 12 -9.96 22.42 -57.19
C SER A 12 -8.83 21.92 -58.10
N SER A 13 -7.75 21.44 -57.50
CA SER A 13 -6.67 20.71 -58.17
C SER A 13 -6.89 19.20 -57.98
N SER A 14 -7.21 18.55 -59.11
CA SER A 14 -6.98 17.17 -59.48
C SER A 14 -6.65 16.14 -58.40
N ALA A 15 -7.55 15.16 -58.29
CA ALA A 15 -7.29 13.73 -58.21
C ALA A 15 -5.80 13.32 -58.12
N GLY A 16 -5.28 13.30 -56.89
CA GLY A 16 -4.12 12.52 -56.51
C GLY A 16 -4.57 11.54 -55.45
N THR A 17 -4.82 10.29 -55.84
CA THR A 17 -4.94 9.16 -54.91
C THR A 17 -3.60 9.02 -54.19
N GLN A 18 -3.40 9.80 -53.13
CA GLN A 18 -2.33 9.55 -52.18
C GLN A 18 -2.69 8.26 -51.46
N GLN A 19 -2.17 7.15 -51.98
CA GLN A 19 -2.02 5.93 -51.21
C GLN A 19 -1.30 6.30 -49.92
N VAL A 20 -2.05 6.33 -48.82
CA VAL A 20 -1.47 6.27 -47.48
C VAL A 20 -0.83 4.89 -47.39
N LYS A 21 0.46 4.85 -47.70
CA LYS A 21 1.32 3.68 -47.46
C LYS A 21 1.30 3.46 -45.96
N HIS A 22 0.41 2.59 -45.50
CA HIS A 22 0.48 1.97 -44.19
C HIS A 22 1.82 1.23 -44.14
N THR A 23 2.87 1.91 -43.71
CA THR A 23 4.08 1.28 -43.25
C THR A 23 3.69 0.52 -41.99
N SER A 24 3.38 -0.76 -42.19
CA SER A 24 3.20 -1.73 -41.13
C SER A 24 4.47 -1.77 -40.30
N GLY A 25 4.53 -0.96 -39.25
CA GLY A 25 5.54 -1.00 -38.21
C GLY A 25 5.36 -2.24 -37.34
N THR A 26 5.57 -3.42 -37.93
CA THR A 26 5.48 -4.72 -37.25
C THR A 26 6.76 -5.03 -36.47
N GLY A 27 7.78 -4.16 -36.51
CA GLY A 27 9.06 -4.36 -35.81
C GLY A 27 9.09 -3.94 -34.34
N ALA A 28 8.20 -3.07 -33.88
CA ALA A 28 8.31 -2.45 -32.54
C ALA A 28 7.70 -3.27 -31.39
N LYS A 29 6.84 -4.26 -31.67
CA LYS A 29 6.13 -5.04 -30.64
C LYS A 29 6.95 -6.19 -30.04
N SER A 30 8.04 -6.61 -30.69
CA SER A 30 8.90 -7.71 -30.22
C SER A 30 9.91 -7.23 -29.18
N GLY A 31 10.54 -6.06 -29.40
CA GLY A 31 11.51 -5.48 -28.46
C GLY A 31 10.91 -5.15 -27.09
N ILE A 32 9.69 -4.58 -27.05
CA ILE A 32 9.01 -4.18 -25.81
C ILE A 32 8.67 -5.40 -24.94
N LYS A 33 8.23 -6.52 -25.54
CA LYS A 33 7.93 -7.75 -24.81
C LYS A 33 9.20 -8.39 -24.23
N SER A 34 10.31 -8.34 -24.98
CA SER A 34 11.59 -8.88 -24.52
C SER A 34 12.18 -8.04 -23.38
N THR A 35 12.16 -6.71 -23.49
CA THR A 35 12.58 -5.82 -22.41
C THR A 35 11.70 -5.97 -21.16
N ALA A 36 10.38 -6.05 -21.32
CA ALA A 36 9.46 -6.28 -20.22
C ALA A 36 9.73 -7.63 -19.52
N ASN A 37 9.99 -8.70 -20.27
CA ASN A 37 10.35 -10.00 -19.71
C ASN A 37 11.69 -9.95 -18.95
N ILE A 38 12.70 -9.24 -19.48
CA ILE A 38 13.97 -9.06 -18.78
C ILE A 38 13.76 -8.31 -17.47
N ILE A 39 13.01 -7.21 -17.49
CA ILE A 39 12.68 -6.44 -16.28
C ILE A 39 11.95 -7.33 -15.28
N LEU A 40 10.94 -8.10 -15.72
CA LEU A 40 10.20 -9.01 -14.85
C LEU A 40 11.11 -10.08 -14.24
N ILE A 41 11.99 -10.71 -15.01
CA ILE A 41 12.90 -11.74 -14.51
C ILE A 41 13.89 -11.14 -13.51
N VAL A 42 14.46 -9.97 -13.81
CA VAL A 42 15.40 -9.29 -12.91
C VAL A 42 14.71 -8.87 -11.61
N SER A 43 13.51 -8.28 -11.70
CA SER A 43 12.71 -7.93 -10.52
C SER A 43 12.32 -9.16 -9.71
N LEU A 44 11.85 -10.23 -10.37
CA LEU A 44 11.49 -11.48 -9.71
C LEU A 44 12.69 -12.06 -8.97
N LEU A 45 13.85 -12.13 -9.62
CA LEU A 45 15.06 -12.66 -9.01
C LEU A 45 15.50 -11.78 -7.83
N PHE A 46 15.49 -10.46 -7.98
CA PHE A 46 15.84 -9.52 -6.92
C PHE A 46 14.92 -9.65 -5.70
N PHE A 47 13.61 -9.79 -5.90
CA PHE A 47 12.65 -9.92 -4.80
C PHE A 47 12.61 -11.33 -4.19
N PHE A 48 12.70 -12.38 -4.99
CA PHE A 48 12.58 -13.76 -4.49
C PHE A 48 13.90 -14.34 -4.00
N ALA A 49 15.06 -13.88 -4.48
CA ALA A 49 16.34 -14.44 -4.04
C ALA A 49 16.55 -14.36 -2.52
N PRO A 50 16.24 -13.25 -1.82
CA PRO A 50 16.32 -13.18 -0.36
C PRO A 50 15.36 -14.16 0.33
N TRP A 51 14.14 -14.31 -0.18
CA TRP A 51 13.14 -15.25 0.39
C TRP A 51 13.57 -16.70 0.24
N VAL A 52 14.09 -17.08 -0.93
CA VAL A 52 14.63 -18.43 -1.17
C VAL A 52 15.84 -18.67 -0.28
N SER A 53 16.74 -17.68 -0.18
CA SER A 53 17.92 -17.76 0.71
C SER A 53 17.50 -17.93 2.17
N ALA A 54 16.50 -17.17 2.63
CA ALA A 54 15.96 -17.25 3.98
C ALA A 54 15.29 -18.61 4.24
N ALA A 55 14.56 -19.16 3.27
CA ALA A 55 13.97 -20.49 3.38
C ALA A 55 15.05 -21.58 3.45
N VAL A 56 16.04 -21.54 2.55
CA VAL A 56 17.17 -22.49 2.58
C VAL A 56 17.89 -22.41 3.92
N PHE A 57 18.19 -21.21 4.42
CA PHE A 57 18.80 -21.03 5.73
C PHE A 57 17.91 -21.56 6.86
N GLY A 58 16.62 -21.22 6.87
CA GLY A 58 15.69 -21.60 7.94
C GLY A 58 15.43 -23.11 8.03
N PHE A 59 15.50 -23.83 6.91
CA PHE A 59 15.30 -25.29 6.86
C PHE A 59 16.62 -26.09 6.83
N THR A 60 17.78 -25.43 6.80
CA THR A 60 19.08 -26.12 6.83
C THR A 60 19.58 -26.23 8.26
N ILE A 61 19.96 -27.43 8.68
CA ILE A 61 20.62 -27.67 9.97
C ILE A 61 22.12 -27.77 9.72
N PRO A 62 22.99 -27.18 10.57
CA PRO A 62 24.43 -27.39 10.48
C PRO A 62 24.77 -28.88 10.44
N GLY A 63 25.28 -29.36 9.29
CA GLY A 63 25.68 -30.77 9.09
C GLY A 63 24.63 -31.70 8.45
N ASN A 64 23.43 -31.23 8.07
CA ASN A 64 22.42 -32.05 7.38
C ASN A 64 21.82 -31.33 6.16
N THR A 65 21.23 -32.08 5.23
CA THR A 65 20.40 -31.55 4.13
C THR A 65 19.07 -30.96 4.63
N PHE A 66 18.39 -30.22 3.74
CA PHE A 66 17.10 -29.54 3.97
C PHE A 66 16.11 -30.38 4.81
N SER A 67 15.65 -29.87 5.95
CA SER A 67 14.80 -30.58 6.90
C SER A 67 13.76 -29.67 7.56
N PHE A 68 12.59 -30.23 7.90
CA PHE A 68 11.53 -29.54 8.63
C PHE A 68 11.70 -29.55 10.16
N LYS A 69 12.73 -30.23 10.66
CA LYS A 69 13.02 -30.32 12.11
C LYS A 69 13.18 -28.95 12.82
N PRO A 70 13.80 -27.91 12.23
CA PRO A 70 13.92 -26.60 12.87
C PRO A 70 12.56 -25.93 13.12
N LEU A 71 11.60 -26.14 12.22
CA LEU A 71 10.24 -25.60 12.35
C LEU A 71 9.52 -26.26 13.52
N LEU A 72 9.57 -27.59 13.60
CA LEU A 72 8.97 -28.35 14.71
C LEU A 72 9.61 -27.99 16.05
N ALA A 73 10.94 -27.88 16.10
CA ALA A 73 11.65 -27.45 17.30
C ALA A 73 11.26 -26.04 17.76
N THR A 74 10.92 -25.14 16.83
CA THR A 74 10.43 -23.80 17.15
C THR A 74 9.02 -23.87 17.74
N LEU A 75 8.14 -24.70 17.17
CA LEU A 75 6.76 -24.88 17.65
C LEU A 75 6.68 -25.63 18.99
N ASP A 76 7.60 -26.56 19.26
CA ASP A 76 7.69 -27.27 20.54
C ASP A 76 8.20 -26.37 21.67
N SER A 77 8.69 -25.16 21.35
CA SER A 77 9.15 -24.23 22.38
C SER A 77 7.98 -23.76 23.26
N PRO A 78 8.13 -23.68 24.60
CA PRO A 78 7.07 -23.24 25.51
C PRO A 78 6.55 -21.82 25.23
N LYS A 79 7.29 -21.03 24.45
CA LYS A 79 6.96 -19.65 24.08
C LYS A 79 6.21 -19.53 22.76
N ALA A 80 6.20 -20.58 21.93
CA ALA A 80 5.59 -20.51 20.60
C ALA A 80 4.07 -20.27 20.67
N MET A 81 3.35 -21.10 21.42
CA MET A 81 1.90 -20.97 21.54
C MET A 81 1.46 -19.64 22.17
N PRO A 82 2.04 -19.17 23.29
CA PRO A 82 1.74 -17.84 23.81
C PRO A 82 2.01 -16.72 22.79
N ALA A 83 3.16 -16.72 22.12
CA ALA A 83 3.49 -15.67 21.14
C ALA A 83 2.51 -15.62 19.96
N ILE A 84 2.03 -16.78 19.48
CA ILE A 84 1.03 -16.86 18.42
C ILE A 84 -0.31 -16.27 18.89
N ILE A 85 -0.75 -16.66 20.09
CA ILE A 85 -2.01 -16.18 20.68
C ILE A 85 -1.94 -14.68 20.94
N ASP A 86 -0.86 -14.21 21.56
CA ASP A 86 -0.61 -12.81 21.87
C ASP A 86 -0.63 -11.95 20.61
N THR A 87 0.04 -12.40 19.55
CA THR A 87 0.03 -11.73 18.24
C THR A 87 -1.38 -11.67 17.65
N LEU A 88 -2.10 -12.78 17.63
CA LEU A 88 -3.46 -12.86 17.08
C LEU A 88 -4.42 -11.93 17.83
N LEU A 89 -4.30 -11.91 19.16
CA LEU A 89 -5.13 -11.10 20.04
C LEU A 89 -4.82 -9.60 19.87
N LEU A 90 -3.55 -9.22 19.70
CA LEU A 90 -3.14 -7.86 19.35
C LEU A 90 -3.64 -7.43 17.97
N THR A 91 -3.52 -8.30 16.97
CA THR A 91 -4.03 -8.03 15.62
C THR A 91 -5.54 -7.83 15.64
N LEU A 92 -6.27 -8.70 16.34
CA LEU A 92 -7.73 -8.57 16.46
C LEU A 92 -8.12 -7.29 17.19
N ALA A 93 -7.50 -7.02 18.35
CA ALA A 93 -7.80 -5.84 19.15
C ALA A 93 -7.51 -4.54 18.39
N SER A 94 -6.35 -4.44 17.73
CA SER A 94 -6.00 -3.27 16.92
C SER A 94 -6.94 -3.11 15.72
N THR A 95 -7.28 -4.18 15.02
CA THR A 95 -8.19 -4.14 13.85
C THR A 95 -9.61 -3.71 14.26
N VAL A 96 -10.16 -4.29 15.33
CA VAL A 96 -11.50 -3.95 15.81
C VAL A 96 -11.54 -2.51 16.30
N LEU A 97 -10.56 -2.08 17.11
CA LEU A 97 -10.49 -0.71 17.60
C LEU A 97 -10.33 0.28 16.43
N MET A 98 -9.49 -0.05 15.46
CA MET A 98 -9.29 0.74 14.25
C MET A 98 -10.60 0.90 13.48
N LEU A 99 -11.31 -0.18 13.16
CA LEU A 99 -12.57 -0.13 12.44
C LEU A 99 -13.64 0.63 13.23
N ALA A 100 -13.77 0.35 14.53
CA ALA A 100 -14.71 1.03 15.41
C ALA A 100 -14.46 2.55 15.48
N LEU A 101 -13.21 3.00 15.31
CA LEU A 101 -12.86 4.42 15.26
C LEU A 101 -13.06 5.02 13.86
N LEU A 102 -12.50 4.38 12.84
CA LEU A 102 -12.38 4.94 11.49
C LEU A 102 -13.67 4.87 10.69
N VAL A 103 -14.41 3.76 10.76
CA VAL A 103 -15.66 3.60 10.01
C VAL A 103 -16.66 4.72 10.34
N PRO A 104 -17.04 4.96 11.62
CA PRO A 104 -17.96 6.05 11.92
C PRO A 104 -17.36 7.42 11.59
N THR A 105 -16.04 7.60 11.75
CA THR A 105 -15.37 8.87 11.42
C THR A 105 -15.47 9.17 9.92
N VAL A 106 -15.11 8.24 9.04
CA VAL A 106 -15.13 8.43 7.59
C VAL A 106 -16.55 8.64 7.08
N VAL A 107 -17.52 7.87 7.60
CA VAL A 107 -18.94 8.03 7.26
C VAL A 107 -19.43 9.41 7.68
N PHE A 108 -19.16 9.84 8.91
CA PHE A 108 -19.56 11.16 9.41
C PHE A 108 -18.96 12.31 8.59
N LEU A 109 -17.66 12.23 8.26
CA LEU A 109 -16.96 13.24 7.48
C LEU A 109 -17.51 13.36 6.05
N ASN A 110 -17.82 12.24 5.40
CA ASN A 110 -18.38 12.24 4.05
C ASN A 110 -19.84 12.74 4.00
N LEU A 111 -20.67 12.44 5.01
CA LEU A 111 -22.09 12.84 5.04
C LEU A 111 -22.33 14.27 5.54
N LYS A 112 -21.62 14.73 6.58
CA LYS A 112 -21.93 16.01 7.25
C LYS A 112 -20.92 17.12 7.01
N ALA A 113 -19.66 16.79 6.73
CA ALA A 113 -18.60 17.81 6.75
C ALA A 113 -17.42 17.48 5.81
N PRO A 114 -17.60 17.61 4.49
CA PRO A 114 -16.56 17.31 3.50
C PRO A 114 -15.33 18.24 3.61
N SER A 115 -15.45 19.40 4.26
CA SER A 115 -14.30 20.27 4.58
C SER A 115 -13.39 19.67 5.65
N LEU A 116 -13.96 19.01 6.67
CA LEU A 116 -13.22 18.32 7.73
C LEU A 116 -12.58 17.02 7.22
N ALA A 117 -13.09 16.42 6.15
CA ALA A 117 -12.48 15.26 5.51
C ALA A 117 -11.04 15.55 5.04
N LYS A 118 -10.78 16.77 4.53
CA LYS A 118 -9.41 17.20 4.13
C LYS A 118 -8.47 17.32 5.32
N VAL A 119 -9.00 17.76 6.47
CA VAL A 119 -8.21 17.89 7.71
C VAL A 119 -7.89 16.51 8.26
N ALA A 120 -8.88 15.60 8.29
CA ALA A 120 -8.67 14.20 8.67
C ALA A 120 -7.67 13.50 7.74
N GLU A 121 -7.72 13.77 6.43
CA GLU A 121 -6.72 13.29 5.47
C GLU A 121 -5.32 13.80 5.82
N MET A 122 -5.17 15.09 6.15
CA MET A 122 -3.89 15.65 6.57
C MET A 122 -3.36 15.00 7.86
N PHE A 123 -4.21 14.85 8.89
CA PHE A 123 -3.84 14.17 10.14
C PHE A 123 -3.50 12.70 9.92
N SER A 124 -4.19 12.03 9.00
CA SER A 124 -3.96 10.62 8.70
C SER A 124 -2.55 10.37 8.13
N VAL A 125 -1.95 11.36 7.46
CA VAL A 125 -0.60 11.23 6.85
C VAL A 125 0.52 11.51 7.86
N LEU A 126 0.24 12.24 8.95
CA LEU A 126 1.26 12.57 9.97
C LEU A 126 2.05 11.35 10.49
N PRO A 127 1.42 10.19 10.81
CA PRO A 127 2.14 9.02 11.27
C PRO A 127 3.16 8.46 10.27
N LEU A 128 2.99 8.71 8.96
CA LEU A 128 3.96 8.29 7.95
C LEU A 128 5.24 9.14 7.96
N VAL A 129 5.12 10.40 8.35
CA VAL A 129 6.26 11.33 8.43
C VAL A 129 7.10 11.05 9.68
N VAL A 130 6.45 10.60 10.76
CA VAL A 130 7.13 10.28 12.02
C VAL A 130 7.79 8.90 11.92
N PRO A 131 9.12 8.79 12.12
CA PRO A 131 9.78 7.50 12.16
C PRO A 131 9.20 6.61 13.26
N ALA A 132 8.98 5.33 12.96
CA ALA A 132 8.40 4.39 13.93
C ALA A 132 9.21 4.34 15.25
N VAL A 133 10.54 4.39 15.16
CA VAL A 133 11.42 4.40 16.34
C VAL A 133 11.22 5.65 17.20
N ALA A 134 11.07 6.83 16.57
CA ALA A 134 10.84 8.09 17.27
C ALA A 134 9.46 8.13 17.95
N LEU A 135 8.44 7.56 17.29
CA LEU A 135 7.10 7.42 17.85
C LEU A 135 7.13 6.55 19.10
N VAL A 136 7.76 5.37 19.02
CA VAL A 136 7.87 4.44 20.16
C VAL A 136 8.62 5.08 21.32
N SER A 137 9.73 5.78 21.06
CA SER A 137 10.48 6.46 22.13
C SER A 137 9.66 7.59 22.78
N GLY A 138 8.93 8.38 21.98
CA GLY A 138 8.10 9.46 22.50
C GLY A 138 6.92 8.94 23.34
N VAL A 139 6.24 7.90 22.86
CA VAL A 139 5.13 7.27 23.60
C VAL A 139 5.64 6.57 24.85
N SER A 140 6.84 5.98 24.82
CA SER A 140 7.45 5.38 26.01
C SER A 140 7.68 6.40 27.12
N GLU A 141 8.17 7.58 26.78
CA GLU A 141 8.37 8.67 27.75
C GLU A 141 7.03 9.18 28.28
N PHE A 142 6.04 9.34 27.40
CA PHE A 142 4.69 9.73 27.77
C PHE A 142 4.02 8.72 28.73
N TYR A 143 4.12 7.41 28.45
CA TYR A 143 3.56 6.38 29.31
C TYR A 143 4.27 6.29 30.66
N ARG A 144 5.58 6.54 30.74
CA ARG A 144 6.27 6.63 32.04
C ARG A 144 5.70 7.73 32.92
N ALA A 145 5.34 8.87 32.33
CA ALA A 145 4.77 10.00 33.07
C ALA A 145 3.28 9.80 33.44
N VAL A 146 2.47 9.28 32.52
CA VAL A 146 1.00 9.23 32.69
C VAL A 146 0.49 7.89 33.22
N ALA A 147 1.07 6.79 32.77
CA ALA A 147 0.58 5.44 33.06
C ALA A 147 1.76 4.45 33.17
N PRO A 148 2.64 4.58 34.19
CA PRO A 148 3.87 3.80 34.28
C PRO A 148 3.63 2.28 34.38
N SER A 149 2.48 1.86 34.91
CA SER A 149 2.09 0.45 34.94
C SER A 149 1.66 -0.09 33.58
N PHE A 150 1.17 0.78 32.68
CA PHE A 150 0.66 0.39 31.37
C PHE A 150 1.79 0.08 30.38
N ILE A 151 2.96 0.71 30.51
CA ILE A 151 4.08 0.55 29.56
C ILE A 151 4.58 -0.90 29.44
N ASN A 152 4.52 -1.68 30.53
CA ASN A 152 4.95 -3.08 30.57
C ASN A 152 3.87 -4.06 30.12
N SER A 153 2.66 -3.57 29.84
CA SER A 153 1.54 -4.38 29.40
C SER A 153 1.59 -4.61 27.89
N MET A 154 1.25 -5.82 27.44
CA MET A 154 1.12 -6.15 26.02
C MET A 154 0.11 -5.22 25.31
N TRP A 155 -0.93 -4.81 26.01
CA TRP A 155 -1.98 -3.92 25.51
C TRP A 155 -1.50 -2.51 25.17
N SER A 156 -0.35 -2.11 25.72
CA SER A 156 0.32 -0.85 25.41
C SER A 156 0.55 -0.69 23.91
N LEU A 157 0.79 -1.79 23.19
CA LEU A 157 1.08 -1.79 21.76
C LEU A 157 -0.12 -1.50 20.87
N VAL A 158 -1.35 -1.77 21.35
CA VAL A 158 -2.58 -1.60 20.56
C VAL A 158 -2.74 -0.17 20.03
N PRO A 159 -2.69 0.90 20.86
CA PRO A 159 -2.79 2.27 20.36
C PRO A 159 -1.65 2.65 19.41
N LEU A 160 -0.43 2.13 19.61
CA LEU A 160 0.68 2.39 18.67
C LEU A 160 0.40 1.76 17.30
N TYR A 161 -0.07 0.51 17.28
CA TYR A 161 -0.46 -0.14 16.02
C TYR A 161 -1.60 0.61 15.33
N VAL A 162 -2.59 1.10 16.07
CA VAL A 162 -3.67 1.92 15.53
C VAL A 162 -3.13 3.22 14.91
N ILE A 163 -2.25 3.95 15.60
CA ILE A 163 -1.68 5.18 15.05
C ILE A 163 -0.88 4.91 13.77
N LEU A 164 -0.08 3.83 13.75
CA LEU A 164 0.74 3.47 12.60
C LEU A 164 -0.07 2.98 11.39
N SER A 165 -1.17 2.27 11.63
CA SER A 165 -2.04 1.74 10.56
C SER A 165 -3.09 2.75 10.08
N MET A 166 -3.37 3.80 10.86
CA MET A 166 -4.37 4.82 10.57
C MET A 166 -4.26 5.40 9.14
N PRO A 167 -3.08 5.87 8.65
CA PRO A 167 -2.94 6.41 7.29
C PRO A 167 -3.47 5.46 6.22
N LEU A 168 -3.07 4.20 6.32
CA LEU A 168 -3.37 3.19 5.32
C LEU A 168 -4.84 2.78 5.39
N CYS A 169 -5.34 2.54 6.59
CA CYS A 169 -6.72 2.11 6.81
C CYS A 169 -7.73 3.23 6.50
N TYR A 170 -7.44 4.49 6.87
CA TYR A 170 -8.24 5.65 6.47
C TYR A 170 -8.36 5.72 4.95
N ARG A 171 -7.24 5.61 4.23
CA ARG A 171 -7.23 5.68 2.76
C ARG A 171 -7.98 4.52 2.11
N ALA A 172 -7.84 3.31 2.63
CA ALA A 172 -8.56 2.14 2.14
C ALA A 172 -10.09 2.25 2.37
N ILE A 173 -10.49 2.67 3.57
CA ILE A 173 -11.90 2.84 3.94
C ILE A 173 -12.53 3.98 3.14
N ASP A 174 -11.87 5.13 3.04
CA ASP A 174 -12.37 6.29 2.26
C ASP A 174 -12.51 5.94 0.77
N ALA A 175 -11.57 5.20 0.18
CA ALA A 175 -11.69 4.70 -1.19
C ALA A 175 -12.88 3.74 -1.35
N GLY A 176 -13.10 2.84 -0.38
CA GLY A 176 -14.25 1.93 -0.38
C GLY A 176 -15.59 2.67 -0.24
N VAL A 177 -15.65 3.64 0.67
CA VAL A 177 -16.83 4.48 0.93
C VAL A 177 -17.19 5.34 -0.28
N LYS A 178 -16.20 5.85 -1.04
CA LYS A 178 -16.43 6.59 -2.28
C LYS A 178 -16.80 5.70 -3.47
N ALA A 179 -16.36 4.43 -3.46
CA ALA A 179 -16.72 3.45 -4.49
C ALA A 179 -18.17 2.97 -4.33
N LEU A 180 -18.67 2.94 -3.10
CA LEU A 180 -20.10 2.81 -2.80
C LEU A 180 -20.72 4.19 -3.05
N ASP A 181 -21.53 4.33 -4.10
CA ASP A 181 -22.05 5.63 -4.54
C ASP A 181 -23.04 6.23 -3.51
N LEU A 182 -22.52 6.80 -2.42
CA LEU A 182 -23.29 7.40 -1.31
C LEU A 182 -24.11 8.61 -1.77
N LYS A 183 -23.88 9.13 -2.97
CA LYS A 183 -24.60 10.27 -3.52
C LYS A 183 -25.96 9.88 -4.12
N THR A 184 -26.22 8.58 -4.33
CA THR A 184 -27.47 8.09 -4.94
C THR A 184 -28.36 7.27 -3.99
N LEU A 185 -28.00 7.19 -2.70
CA LEU A 185 -28.84 6.62 -1.63
C LEU A 185 -29.42 7.71 -0.73
#